data_AF-A0A8T4PRQ4-F1
#
_entry.id   AF-A0A8T4PRQ4-F1
#
_cell.length_a   1.000
_cell.length_b   1.000
_cell.length_c   1.000
_cell.angle_alpha   90.00
_cell.angle_beta   90.00
_cell.angle_gamma   90.00
#
_symmetry.space_group_name_H-M   'P 1'
#
loop_
_entity.id
_entity.type
_entity.pdbx_description
1 polymer ?
#
loop_
_entity_poly.entity_id
_entity_poly.type
_entity_poly.pdbx_seq_one_letter_code
_entity_poly.pdbx_strand_id
1 'polypeptide(L)'
;MVVKTITVTKKAYEALASEKKPNESFTEVILRTHKKKGNVEDIMEFAGAWSDMSEEEANKLHKHIQDMRKRAGKQRRKELMGHLSS
;
A
#
# COMPACT_ATOMS: atom_id res chain seq x y z
N MET A 1 -19.70 -9.89 -21.92
CA MET A 1 -19.76 -9.73 -20.44
C MET A 1 -21.22 -9.72 -20.04
N VAL A 2 -21.61 -10.50 -19.03
CA VAL A 2 -22.96 -10.41 -18.47
C VAL A 2 -22.98 -9.18 -17.56
N VAL A 3 -23.89 -8.25 -17.80
CA VAL A 3 -24.05 -7.03 -17.00
C VAL A 3 -25.29 -7.14 -16.13
N LYS A 4 -25.22 -6.58 -14.91
CA LYS A 4 -26.36 -6.44 -14.01
C LYS A 4 -26.48 -4.98 -13.61
N THR A 5 -27.71 -4.48 -13.58
CA THR A 5 -28.02 -3.12 -13.10
C THR A 5 -28.32 -3.18 -11.60
N ILE A 6 -27.73 -2.27 -10.84
CA ILE A 6 -28.04 -2.06 -9.43
C ILE A 6 -28.55 -0.63 -9.24
N THR A 7 -29.53 -0.45 -8.36
CA THR A 7 -29.98 0.88 -7.92
C THR A 7 -29.37 1.16 -6.55
N VAL A 8 -28.77 2.34 -6.39
CA VAL A 8 -28.15 2.77 -5.14
C VAL A 8 -28.67 4.14 -4.75
N THR A 9 -28.51 4.51 -3.48
CA THR A 9 -28.84 5.86 -3.02
C THR A 9 -27.91 6.90 -3.66
N LYS A 10 -28.37 8.15 -3.78
CA LYS A 10 -27.54 9.26 -4.26
C LYS A 10 -26.22 9.38 -3.49
N LYS A 11 -26.29 9.26 -2.15
CA LYS A 11 -25.12 9.28 -1.27
C LYS A 11 -24.11 8.16 -1.60
N ALA A 12 -24.60 6.94 -1.86
CA ALA A 12 -23.73 5.83 -2.24
C ALA A 12 -23.09 6.03 -3.61
N TYR A 13 -23.84 6.59 -4.58
CA TYR A 13 -23.29 6.96 -5.88
C TYR A 13 -22.19 8.01 -5.78
N GLU A 14 -22.42 9.08 -5.02
CA GLU A 14 -21.44 10.16 -4.82
C GLU A 14 -20.15 9.65 -4.16
N ALA A 15 -20.28 8.79 -3.14
CA ALA A 15 -19.14 8.13 -2.51
C ALA A 15 -18.36 7.23 -3.49
N LEU A 16 -19.05 6.54 -4.39
CA LEU A 16 -18.39 5.72 -5.42
C LEU A 16 -17.70 6.59 -6.48
N ALA A 17 -18.31 7.71 -6.85
CA ALA A 17 -17.77 8.65 -7.82
C ALA A 17 -16.52 9.39 -7.30
N SER A 18 -16.48 9.74 -6.01
CA SER A 18 -15.31 10.39 -5.40
C SER A 18 -14.07 9.49 -5.37
N GLU A 19 -14.26 8.17 -5.34
CA GLU A 19 -13.17 7.17 -5.35
C GLU A 19 -12.63 6.87 -6.74
N LYS A 20 -13.29 7.33 -7.81
CA LYS A 20 -12.98 6.97 -9.20
C LYS A 20 -11.78 7.77 -9.72
N LYS A 21 -10.76 7.07 -10.20
CA LYS A 21 -9.57 7.68 -10.82
C LYS A 21 -9.83 8.15 -12.26
N PRO A 22 -8.99 9.05 -12.81
CA PRO A 22 -9.01 9.37 -14.24
C PRO A 22 -8.91 8.09 -15.07
N ASN A 23 -9.77 7.97 -16.08
CA ASN A 23 -9.86 6.80 -16.99
C ASN A 23 -10.23 5.44 -16.34
N GLU A 24 -10.63 5.39 -15.06
CA GLU A 24 -11.12 4.16 -14.39
C GLU A 24 -12.65 4.01 -14.57
N SER A 25 -13.17 2.81 -14.80
CA SER A 25 -14.61 2.53 -14.87
C SER A 25 -15.22 2.26 -13.47
N PHE A 26 -16.54 2.43 -13.32
CA PHE A 26 -17.21 2.08 -12.06
C PHE A 26 -17.09 0.60 -11.70
N THR A 27 -17.06 -0.30 -12.69
CA THR A 27 -16.78 -1.72 -12.48
C THR A 27 -15.40 -1.91 -11.84
N GLU A 28 -14.38 -1.19 -12.30
CA GLU A 28 -13.04 -1.25 -11.72
C GLU A 28 -12.98 -0.64 -10.33
N VAL A 29 -13.71 0.43 -10.05
CA VAL A 29 -13.82 0.99 -8.68
C VAL A 29 -14.44 -0.03 -7.73
N ILE A 30 -15.57 -0.63 -8.12
CA ILE A 30 -16.26 -1.65 -7.30
C ILE A 30 -15.30 -2.82 -7.07
N LEU A 31 -14.67 -3.34 -8.12
CA LEU A 31 -13.71 -4.43 -7.99
C LEU A 31 -12.47 -4.03 -7.20
N ARG A 32 -11.94 -2.81 -7.30
CA ARG A 32 -10.75 -2.40 -6.51
C ARG A 32 -11.09 -2.25 -5.03
N THR A 33 -12.24 -1.65 -4.73
CA THR A 33 -12.71 -1.44 -3.36
C THR A 33 -13.20 -2.72 -2.71
N HIS A 34 -13.71 -3.68 -3.49
CA HIS A 34 -14.26 -4.95 -3.01
C HIS A 34 -13.40 -6.19 -3.35
N LYS A 35 -12.33 -6.07 -4.15
CA LYS A 35 -11.25 -7.07 -4.26
C LYS A 35 -10.52 -7.03 -2.93
N LYS A 36 -11.16 -7.63 -1.94
CA LYS A 36 -10.63 -8.14 -0.70
C LYS A 36 -9.71 -7.16 0.05
N LYS A 37 -10.24 -6.70 1.18
CA LYS A 37 -9.58 -6.72 2.49
C LYS A 37 -9.03 -8.13 2.89
N GLY A 38 -8.52 -8.88 1.94
CA GLY A 38 -8.03 -10.26 2.04
C GLY A 38 -7.07 -10.61 0.89
N ASN A 39 -6.54 -9.57 0.23
CA ASN A 39 -5.28 -9.59 -0.53
C ASN A 39 -4.32 -8.49 -0.03
N VAL A 40 -4.71 -7.69 0.99
CA VAL A 40 -3.73 -7.48 2.06
C VAL A 40 -3.73 -8.85 2.69
N GLU A 41 -2.73 -9.65 2.35
CA GLU A 41 -2.25 -10.74 3.20
C GLU A 41 -2.62 -10.39 4.63
N ASP A 42 -3.54 -11.15 5.23
CA ASP A 42 -4.03 -10.83 6.57
C ASP A 42 -2.77 -10.66 7.39
N ILE A 43 -2.51 -9.51 8.00
CA ILE A 43 -1.23 -9.27 8.70
C ILE A 43 -0.97 -10.40 9.73
N MET A 44 -2.05 -11.05 10.19
CA MET A 44 -2.03 -12.24 11.02
C MET A 44 -1.37 -13.48 10.37
N GLU A 45 -1.30 -13.60 9.05
CA GLU A 45 -0.58 -14.68 8.36
C GLU A 45 0.94 -14.61 8.59
N PHE A 46 1.46 -13.43 8.93
CA PHE A 46 2.85 -13.23 9.33
C PHE A 46 3.06 -13.29 10.85
N ALA A 47 2.00 -13.52 11.64
CA ALA A 47 2.13 -13.64 13.09
C ALA A 47 2.97 -14.87 13.44
N GLY A 48 4.09 -14.67 14.13
CA GLY A 48 5.00 -15.74 14.50
C GLY A 48 5.94 -16.21 13.38
N ALA A 49 5.98 -15.52 12.23
CA ALA A 49 6.88 -15.84 11.12
C ALA A 49 8.38 -15.85 11.51
N TRP A 50 8.74 -15.22 12.63
CA TRP A 50 10.09 -15.18 13.20
C TRP A 50 10.14 -15.73 14.63
N SER A 51 9.26 -16.68 14.96
CA SER A 51 9.19 -17.26 16.31
C SER A 51 10.43 -18.07 16.70
N ASP A 52 11.18 -18.53 15.72
CA ASP A 52 12.45 -19.26 15.83
C ASP A 52 13.69 -18.35 15.78
N MET A 53 13.51 -17.04 15.57
CA MET A 53 14.60 -16.08 15.48
C MET A 53 15.19 -15.78 16.86
N SER A 54 16.50 -15.89 16.99
CA SER A 54 17.21 -15.49 18.21
C SER A 54 17.26 -13.98 18.38
N GLU A 55 17.44 -13.51 19.61
CA GLU A 55 17.58 -12.08 19.91
C GLU A 55 18.79 -11.45 19.19
N GLU A 56 19.88 -12.20 19.02
CA GLU A 56 21.06 -11.73 18.31
C GLU A 56 20.78 -11.51 16.81
N GLU A 57 20.04 -12.43 16.18
CA GLU A 57 19.62 -12.30 14.78
C GLU A 57 18.65 -11.13 14.60
N ALA A 58 17.70 -10.96 15.51
CA ALA A 58 16.77 -9.83 15.50
C ALA A 58 17.52 -8.49 15.59
N ASN A 59 18.52 -8.40 16.47
CA ASN A 59 19.35 -7.21 16.63
C ASN A 59 20.19 -6.90 15.38
N LYS A 60 20.77 -7.92 14.75
CA LYS A 60 21.51 -7.78 13.48
C LYS A 60 20.59 -7.29 12.36
N LEU A 61 19.41 -7.90 12.22
CA LEU A 61 18.41 -7.50 11.22
C LEU A 61 17.96 -6.05 11.44
N HIS A 62 17.67 -5.68 12.68
CA HIS A 62 17.26 -4.32 13.04
C HIS A 62 18.31 -3.28 12.64
N LYS A 63 19.58 -3.54 12.99
CA LYS A 63 20.70 -2.65 12.64
C LYS A 63 20.87 -2.52 11.13
N HIS A 64 20.76 -3.63 10.40
CA HIS A 64 20.84 -3.62 8.94
C HIS A 64 19.74 -2.76 8.30
N ILE A 65 18.50 -2.90 8.76
CA ILE A 65 17.36 -2.09 8.28
C ILE A 65 17.57 -0.59 8.59
N GLN A 66 18.06 -0.26 9.79
CA GLN A 66 18.35 1.14 10.13
C GLN A 66 19.40 1.75 9.19
N ASP A 67 20.49 1.02 8.91
CA ASP A 67 21.56 1.52 8.05
C ASP A 67 21.09 1.71 6.60
N MET A 68 20.29 0.77 6.10
CA MET A 68 19.62 0.89 4.79
C MET A 68 18.75 2.15 4.70
N ARG A 69 17.91 2.40 5.72
CA ARG A 69 17.05 3.59 5.77
C ARG A 69 17.87 4.89 5.83
N LYS A 70 18.95 4.92 6.61
CA LYS A 70 19.87 6.07 6.69
C LYS A 70 20.52 6.38 5.34
N ARG A 71 21.00 5.34 4.62
CA ARG A 71 21.59 5.49 3.28
C ARG A 71 20.57 6.00 2.27
N ALA A 72 19.40 5.38 2.21
CA ALA A 72 18.33 5.81 1.31
C ALA A 72 17.89 7.27 1.58
N GLY A 73 17.82 7.67 2.86
CA GLY A 73 17.53 9.05 3.24
C GLY A 73 18.63 10.05 2.83
N LYS A 74 19.91 9.67 2.94
CA LYS A 74 21.03 10.51 2.47
C LYS A 74 21.00 10.68 0.94
N GLN A 75 20.75 9.60 0.21
CA GLN A 75 20.68 9.63 -1.25
C GLN A 75 19.55 10.53 -1.75
N ARG A 76 18.34 10.36 -1.23
CA ARG A 76 17.19 11.24 -1.57
C ARG A 76 17.45 12.71 -1.27
N ARG A 77 18.10 13.03 -0.14
CA ARG A 77 18.47 14.42 0.18
C ARG A 77 19.47 15.00 -0.81
N LYS A 78 20.44 14.21 -1.27
CA LYS A 78 21.42 14.64 -2.27
C LYS A 78 20.76 14.93 -3.62
N GLU A 79 19.83 14.08 -4.05
CA GLU A 79 19.05 14.26 -5.28
C GLU A 79 18.17 15.51 -5.24
N LEU A 80 17.49 15.75 -4.11
CA LEU A 80 16.67 16.94 -3.89
C LEU A 80 17.49 18.24 -3.88
N MET A 81 18.67 18.24 -3.25
CA MET A 81 19.54 19.41 -3.25
C MET A 81 20.15 19.71 -4.62
N GLY A 82 20.44 18.68 -5.43
CA GLY A 82 20.92 18.86 -6.80
C GLY A 82 19.90 19.53 -7.72
N HIS A 83 18.60 19.22 -7.55
CA HIS A 83 17.52 19.85 -8.33
C HIS A 83 17.20 21.29 -7.92
N LEU A 84 17.55 21.71 -6.70
CA LEU A 84 17.33 23.08 -6.21
C LEU A 84 18.47 24.04 -6.57
N SER A 85 19.59 23.52 -7.07
CA SER A 85 20.79 24.28 -7.45
C SER A 85 20.98 24.46 -8.97
N SER A 86 20.01 24.02 -9.77
CA SER A 86 19.96 24.16 -11.25
C SER A 86 18.77 25.02 -11.64
#